data_AF-A0A0N7K0S8-F1
#
_entry.id   AF-A0A0N7K0S8-F1
#
_cell.length_a   1.000
_cell.length_b   1.000
_cell.length_c   1.000
_cell.angle_alpha   90.00
_cell.angle_beta   90.00
_cell.angle_gamma   90.00
#
_symmetry.space_group_name_H-M   'P 1'
#
loop_
_entity.id
_entity.type
_entity.pdbx_description
1 polymer ?
#
loop_
_entity_poly.entity_id
_entity_poly.type
_entity_poly.pdbx_seq_one_letter_code
_entity_poly.pdbx_strand_id
1 'polypeptide(L)'
;MGQNSRYERYAHRVDTETEAEASALRVVAGLVEQGVPPIPDRVVAGRVAGILRAAAAELSAGRPVPLQLRRTVRWTADALRAQLDPRTRRER
;
A
#
# COMPACT_ATOMS: atom_id res chain seq x y z
N MET A 1 -28.19 -11.52 -8.03
CA MET A 1 -27.17 -10.53 -7.65
C MET A 1 -27.01 -10.56 -6.13
N GLY A 2 -26.07 -11.36 -5.61
CA GLY A 2 -25.82 -11.46 -4.16
C GLY A 2 -24.91 -10.33 -3.72
N GLN A 3 -25.49 -9.27 -3.18
CA GLN A 3 -24.73 -8.13 -2.67
C GLN A 3 -23.88 -8.56 -1.48
N ASN A 4 -22.65 -8.07 -1.50
CA ASN A 4 -21.52 -8.25 -0.60
C ASN A 4 -21.85 -7.95 0.90
N SER A 5 -22.74 -8.72 1.52
CA SER A 5 -23.22 -8.55 2.92
C SER A 5 -22.11 -8.69 3.98
N ARG A 6 -20.96 -9.26 3.61
CA ARG A 6 -19.76 -9.32 4.48
C ARG A 6 -18.99 -8.00 4.52
N TYR A 7 -19.22 -7.07 3.58
CA TYR A 7 -18.43 -5.86 3.43
C TYR A 7 -19.00 -4.64 4.16
N GLU A 8 -20.33 -4.52 4.26
CA GLU A 8 -20.96 -3.38 4.97
C GLU A 8 -20.78 -3.41 6.48
N ARG A 9 -20.65 -4.61 7.07
CA ARG A 9 -20.75 -4.80 8.52
C ARG A 9 -19.59 -4.22 9.35
N TYR A 10 -18.53 -3.75 8.69
CA TYR A 10 -17.30 -3.25 9.32
C TYR A 10 -16.84 -1.88 8.79
N ALA A 11 -17.69 -1.17 8.03
CA ALA A 11 -17.37 0.17 7.53
C ALA A 11 -17.40 1.18 8.69
N HIS A 12 -16.33 1.23 9.47
CA HIS A 12 -16.11 2.26 10.47
C HIS A 12 -15.72 3.58 9.79
N ARG A 13 -16.08 4.73 10.38
CA ARG A 13 -15.58 6.03 9.88
C ARG A 13 -14.06 6.02 9.94
N VAL A 14 -13.43 6.12 8.78
CA VAL A 14 -11.97 6.19 8.63
C VAL A 14 -11.51 7.60 8.91
N ASP A 15 -10.50 7.76 9.76
CA ASP A 15 -9.88 9.06 10.02
C ASP A 15 -9.02 9.51 8.84
N THR A 16 -8.72 10.81 8.77
CA THR A 16 -7.99 11.40 7.65
C THR A 16 -6.55 10.89 7.53
N GLU A 17 -5.91 10.49 8.64
CA GLU A 17 -4.55 9.93 8.61
C GLU A 17 -4.55 8.53 8.00
N THR A 18 -5.51 7.69 8.37
CA THR A 18 -5.68 6.35 7.79
C THR A 18 -6.00 6.39 6.30
N GLU A 19 -6.82 7.35 5.84
CA GLU A 19 -7.04 7.56 4.40
C GLU A 19 -5.78 8.07 3.67
N ALA A 20 -5.01 8.96 4.31
CA ALA A 20 -3.74 9.42 3.75
C ALA A 20 -2.73 8.26 3.61
N GLU A 21 -2.67 7.37 4.60
CA GLU A 21 -1.86 6.15 4.54
C GLU A 21 -2.31 5.24 3.39
N ALA A 22 -3.62 4.96 3.28
CA ALA A 22 -4.17 4.15 2.19
C ALA A 22 -3.85 4.76 0.81
N SER A 23 -3.97 6.08 0.67
CA SER A 23 -3.59 6.81 -0.54
C SER A 23 -2.10 6.64 -0.87
N ALA A 24 -1.21 6.82 0.12
CA ALA A 24 0.23 6.64 -0.06
C ALA A 24 0.59 5.22 -0.52
N LEU A 25 -0.02 4.19 0.09
CA LEU A 25 0.19 2.79 -0.30
C LEU A 25 -0.19 2.52 -1.76
N ARG A 26 -1.30 3.11 -2.24
CA ARG A 26 -1.71 2.99 -3.66
C ARG A 26 -0.70 3.63 -4.60
N VAL A 27 -0.18 4.81 -4.25
CA VAL A 27 0.84 5.51 -5.05
C VAL A 27 2.11 4.67 -5.14
N VAL A 28 2.61 4.18 -4.01
CA VAL A 28 3.82 3.33 -3.98
C VAL A 28 3.61 2.06 -4.79
N ALA A 29 2.45 1.40 -4.67
CA ALA A 29 2.12 0.22 -5.48
C ALA A 29 2.16 0.51 -6.99
N GLY A 30 1.61 1.65 -7.42
CA GLY A 30 1.66 2.07 -8.82
C GLY A 30 3.09 2.28 -9.33
N LEU A 31 3.95 2.90 -8.52
CA LEU A 31 5.36 3.12 -8.86
C LEU A 31 6.15 1.80 -8.98
N VAL A 32 5.86 0.84 -8.10
CA VAL A 32 6.47 -0.50 -8.13
C VAL A 32 6.09 -1.27 -9.39
N GLU A 33 4.83 -1.24 -9.81
CA GLU A 33 4.37 -1.94 -11.04
C GLU A 33 4.94 -1.34 -12.33
N GLN A 34 5.18 -0.03 -12.35
CA GLN A 34 5.74 0.67 -13.51
C GLN A 34 7.21 0.33 -13.78
N GLY A 35 7.83 -0.50 -12.93
CA GLY A 35 9.19 -1.02 -13.16
C GLY A 35 10.29 0.00 -12.88
N VAL A 36 10.01 1.05 -12.11
CA VAL A 36 11.04 1.93 -11.55
C VAL A 36 11.74 1.12 -10.45
N PRO A 37 13.00 0.68 -10.61
CA PRO A 37 13.56 -0.33 -9.73
C PRO A 37 13.75 0.27 -8.34
N PRO A 38 13.20 -0.43 -7.35
CA PRO A 38 14.10 -1.27 -6.55
C PRO A 38 13.91 -2.78 -6.71
N ILE A 39 12.79 -3.27 -7.27
CA ILE A 39 12.50 -4.70 -7.40
C ILE A 39 12.71 -5.14 -8.86
N PRO A 40 13.79 -5.89 -9.19
CA PRO A 40 14.12 -6.25 -10.57
C PRO A 40 13.20 -7.33 -11.17
N ASP A 41 12.66 -8.22 -10.33
CA ASP A 41 11.72 -9.26 -10.76
C ASP A 41 10.30 -8.69 -10.87
N ARG A 42 9.74 -8.70 -12.09
CA ARG A 42 8.39 -8.17 -12.37
C ARG A 42 7.28 -8.94 -11.66
N VAL A 43 7.41 -10.25 -11.50
CA VAL A 43 6.42 -11.08 -10.80
C VAL A 43 6.43 -10.72 -9.31
N VAL A 44 7.61 -10.58 -8.72
CA VAL A 44 7.76 -10.15 -7.32
C VAL A 44 7.25 -8.72 -7.13
N ALA A 45 7.58 -7.80 -8.04
CA ALA A 45 7.09 -6.43 -8.01
C ALA A 45 5.55 -6.37 -8.03
N GLY A 46 4.92 -7.15 -8.91
CA GLY A 46 3.46 -7.25 -8.97
C GLY A 46 2.84 -7.81 -7.68
N ARG A 47 3.47 -8.81 -7.05
CA ARG A 47 3.02 -9.34 -5.75
C ARG A 47 3.11 -8.30 -4.64
N VAL A 48 4.22 -7.56 -4.57
CA VAL A 48 4.41 -6.50 -3.57
C VAL A 48 3.38 -5.39 -3.77
N ALA A 49 3.18 -4.93 -5.01
CA ALA A 49 2.14 -3.95 -5.32
C ALA A 49 0.73 -4.45 -4.95
N GLY A 50 0.45 -5.73 -5.18
CA GLY A 50 -0.79 -6.38 -4.75
C GLY A 50 -1.02 -6.33 -3.24
N ILE A 51 0.02 -6.61 -2.44
CA ILE A 51 -0.03 -6.54 -0.96
C ILE A 51 -0.31 -5.09 -0.51
N LEU A 52 0.39 -4.10 -1.08
CA LEU A 52 0.18 -2.69 -0.75
C LEU A 52 -1.25 -2.23 -1.07
N ARG A 53 -1.79 -2.65 -2.23
CA ARG A 53 -3.19 -2.35 -2.62
C ARG A 53 -4.20 -3.01 -1.72
N ALA A 54 -3.98 -4.27 -1.35
CA ALA A 54 -4.87 -5.00 -0.44
C ALA A 54 -4.92 -4.30 0.93
N ALA A 55 -3.75 -3.93 1.48
CA ALA A 55 -3.69 -3.17 2.73
C ALA A 55 -4.41 -1.81 2.61
N ALA A 56 -4.19 -1.07 1.53
CA ALA A 56 -4.89 0.19 1.28
C ALA A 56 -6.42 0.04 1.19
N ALA A 57 -6.89 -1.06 0.59
CA ALA A 57 -8.32 -1.35 0.50
C ALA A 57 -8.93 -1.65 1.87
N GLU A 58 -8.26 -2.43 2.72
CA GLU A 58 -8.72 -2.70 4.08
C GLU A 58 -8.72 -1.42 4.95
N LEU A 59 -7.69 -0.57 4.82
CA LEU A 59 -7.60 0.70 5.55
C LEU A 59 -8.72 1.68 5.16
N SER A 60 -8.96 1.91 3.86
CA SER A 60 -10.07 2.77 3.41
C SER A 60 -11.46 2.15 3.67
N ALA A 61 -11.54 0.84 3.87
CA ALA A 61 -12.77 0.19 4.31
C ALA A 61 -13.01 0.31 5.82
N GLY A 62 -12.08 0.95 6.58
CA GLY A 62 -12.16 1.08 8.03
C GLY A 62 -11.99 -0.23 8.77
N ARG A 63 -11.37 -1.22 8.13
CA ARG A 63 -11.23 -2.57 8.68
C ARG A 63 -9.97 -2.70 9.54
N PRO A 64 -10.04 -3.48 10.63
CA PRO A 64 -8.89 -3.69 11.48
C PRO A 64 -7.84 -4.54 10.76
N VAL A 65 -6.69 -3.93 10.47
CA VAL A 65 -5.47 -4.63 10.05
C VAL A 65 -4.62 -4.88 11.30
N PRO A 66 -4.13 -6.11 11.54
CA PRO A 66 -3.24 -6.38 12.68
C PRO A 66 -2.06 -5.40 12.71
N LEU A 67 -1.78 -4.83 13.89
CA LEU A 67 -0.81 -3.73 14.03
C LEU A 67 0.57 -4.08 13.47
N GLN A 68 1.03 -5.32 13.69
CA GLN A 68 2.30 -5.82 13.13
C GLN A 68 2.29 -5.79 11.60
N LEU A 69 1.21 -6.25 10.97
CA LEU A 69 1.07 -6.25 9.52
C LEU A 69 1.02 -4.82 8.97
N ARG A 70 0.26 -3.91 9.60
CA ARG A 70 0.21 -2.49 9.22
C ARG A 70 1.60 -1.85 9.29
N ARG A 71 2.36 -2.10 10.37
CA ARG A 71 3.74 -1.62 10.52
C ARG A 71 4.67 -2.17 9.44
N THR A 72 4.63 -3.48 9.18
CA THR A 72 5.46 -4.10 8.15
C THR A 72 5.16 -3.53 6.76
N VAL A 73 3.87 -3.38 6.41
CA VAL A 73 3.45 -2.77 5.15
C VAL A 73 3.94 -1.33 5.05
N ARG A 74 3.75 -0.54 6.10
CA ARG A 74 4.20 0.85 6.14
C ARG A 74 5.72 0.97 5.98
N TRP A 75 6.50 0.20 6.74
CA TRP A 75 7.96 0.19 6.61
C TRP A 75 8.42 -0.24 5.22
N THR A 76 7.75 -1.23 4.62
CA THR A 76 8.04 -1.66 3.25
C THR A 76 7.76 -0.54 2.26
N ALA A 77 6.62 0.15 2.39
CA ALA A 77 6.27 1.28 1.53
C ALA A 77 7.26 2.44 1.68
N ASP A 78 7.69 2.76 2.90
CA ASP A 78 8.68 3.80 3.17
C ASP A 78 10.05 3.46 2.55
N ALA A 79 10.50 2.21 2.67
CA ALA A 79 11.75 1.74 2.07
C ALA A 79 11.71 1.76 0.54
N LEU A 80 10.56 1.39 -0.06
CA LEU A 80 10.36 1.47 -1.50
C LEU A 80 10.35 2.93 -1.96
N ARG A 81 9.62 3.79 -1.26
CA ARG A 81 9.57 5.23 -1.54
C ARG A 81 10.96 5.86 -1.52
N ALA A 82 11.78 5.55 -0.52
CA ALA A 82 13.14 6.09 -0.40
C ALA A 82 14.04 5.69 -1.60
N GLN A 83 13.88 4.47 -2.11
CA GLN A 83 14.61 4.00 -3.30
C GLN A 83 14.08 4.59 -4.60
N LEU A 84 12.79 4.91 -4.63
CA LEU A 84 12.13 5.54 -5.78
C LEU A 84 12.31 7.07 -5.81
N ASP A 85 12.81 7.69 -4.74
CA ASP A 85 13.00 9.14 -4.68
C ASP A 85 14.08 9.58 -5.69
N PRO A 86 13.78 10.44 -6.67
CA PRO A 86 14.76 10.90 -7.63
C PRO A 86 15.88 11.76 -7.02
N ARG A 87 15.69 12.32 -5.81
CA ARG A 87 16.69 13.17 -5.15
C ARG A 87 17.87 12.36 -4.61
N THR A 88 17.63 11.16 -4.09
CA THR A 88 18.69 10.27 -3.57
C THR A 88 19.62 9.75 -4.66
N ARG A 89 19.23 9.85 -5.94
CA ARG A 89 20.04 9.45 -7.10
C ARG A 89 21.03 10.52 -7.58
N ARG A 90 20.86 11.79 -7.18
CA ARG A 90 21.76 12.90 -7.56
C ARG A 90 22.97 13.06 -6.64
N GLU A 91 22.98 12.39 -5.49
CA GLU A 91 24.02 12.48 -4.47
C GLU A 91 25.05 11.33 -4.53
N ARG A 92 24.89 10.41 -5.50
CA ARG A 92 25.88 9.36 -5.84
C ARG A 92 26.50 9.65 -7.20
#